data_AF-A0A2S9GBH8-F1
#
_entry.id   AF-A0A2S9GBH8-F1
#
_cell.length_a   1.000
_cell.length_b   1.000
_cell.length_c   1.000
_cell.angle_alpha   90.00
_cell.angle_beta   90.00
_cell.angle_gamma   90.00
#
_symmetry.space_group_name_H-M   'P 1'
#
loop_
_entity.id
_entity.type
_entity.pdbx_description
1 polymer ?
#
loop_
_entity_poly.entity_id
_entity_poly.type
_entity_poly.pdbx_seq_one_letter_code
_entity_poly.pdbx_strand_id
1 'polypeptide(L)'
;SHAQTVTCTPSFVDALHRAARGATLPRVERIVTTGEPIQARHGRLARELAPGAVITNWVGSTETLAIASHDMPPGAPLPRGVVPV
;
A
#
# COMPACT_ATOMS: atom_id res chain seq x y z
N SER A 1 14.47 -6.87 13.95
CA SER A 1 14.56 -5.77 12.97
C SER A 1 13.21 -5.06 12.91
N HIS A 2 13.17 -3.76 12.57
CA HIS A 2 11.92 -3.05 12.31
C HIS A 2 11.89 -2.65 10.84
N ALA A 3 10.99 -3.25 10.06
CA ALA A 3 10.80 -2.86 8.67
C ALA A 3 10.20 -1.44 8.61
N GLN A 4 10.82 -0.57 7.80
CA GLN A 4 10.29 0.77 7.50
C GLN A 4 9.50 0.78 6.19
N THR A 5 9.80 -0.15 5.29
CA THR A 5 9.15 -0.28 3.98
C THR A 5 8.65 -1.69 3.78
N VAL A 6 7.43 -1.81 3.25
CA VAL A 6 6.84 -3.07 2.80
C VAL A 6 6.53 -2.96 1.32
N THR A 7 7.13 -3.79 0.48
CA THR A 7 6.78 -3.91 -0.94
C THR A 7 6.03 -5.22 -1.15
N CYS A 8 4.82 -5.14 -1.68
CA CYS A 8 3.92 -6.30 -1.76
C CYS A 8 2.85 -6.14 -2.85
N THR A 9 2.00 -7.15 -3.03
CA THR A 9 0.77 -7.01 -3.81
C THR A 9 -0.34 -6.38 -2.97
N PRO A 10 -1.35 -5.74 -3.57
CA PRO A 10 -2.56 -5.32 -2.86
C PRO A 10 -3.24 -6.47 -2.10
N SER A 11 -3.33 -7.67 -2.68
CA SER A 11 -3.85 -8.87 -1.99
C SER A 11 -3.10 -9.24 -0.70
N PHE A 12 -1.79 -8.94 -0.63
CA PHE A 12 -1.02 -9.17 0.59
C PHE A 12 -1.38 -8.17 1.71
N VAL A 13 -1.81 -6.95 1.36
CA VAL A 13 -2.33 -5.97 2.34
C VAL A 13 -3.57 -6.53 3.04
N ASP A 14 -4.49 -7.16 2.29
CA ASP A 14 -5.67 -7.82 2.87
C ASP A 14 -5.26 -8.93 3.85
N ALA A 15 -4.34 -9.80 3.42
CA ALA A 15 -3.86 -10.92 4.23
C ALA A 15 -3.14 -10.45 5.51
N LEU A 16 -2.28 -9.44 5.38
CA LEU A 16 -1.51 -8.88 6.49
C LEU A 16 -2.42 -8.16 7.48
N HIS A 17 -3.37 -7.36 7.00
CA HIS A 17 -4.37 -6.72 7.86
C HIS A 17 -5.18 -7.75 8.65
N ARG A 18 -5.63 -8.84 8.00
CA ARG A 18 -6.33 -9.94 8.67
C ARG A 18 -5.47 -10.63 9.72
N ALA A 19 -4.19 -10.87 9.42
CA ALA A 19 -3.24 -11.48 10.34
C ALA A 19 -2.92 -10.58 11.54
N ALA A 20 -2.86 -9.26 11.33
CA ALA A 20 -2.58 -8.28 12.38
C ALA A 20 -3.67 -8.19 13.44
N ARG A 21 -4.92 -8.57 13.13
CA ARG A 21 -6.05 -8.60 14.08
C ARG A 21 -6.21 -7.28 14.86
N GLY A 22 -6.07 -6.14 14.17
CA GLY A 22 -6.16 -4.80 14.75
C GLY A 22 -4.85 -4.25 15.32
N ALA A 23 -3.76 -5.01 15.31
CA ALA A 23 -2.44 -4.46 15.61
C ALA A 23 -1.96 -3.52 14.50
N THR A 24 -1.27 -2.44 14.90
CA THR A 24 -0.68 -1.47 13.97
C THR A 24 0.83 -1.68 13.81
N LEU A 25 1.37 -1.23 12.69
CA LEU A 25 2.79 -1.22 12.34
C LEU A 25 3.33 0.23 12.36
N PRO A 26 3.54 0.84 13.54
CA PRO A 26 3.85 2.28 13.65
C PRO A 26 5.22 2.68 13.09
N ARG A 27 6.10 1.70 12.83
CA ARG A 27 7.44 1.93 12.26
C ARG A 27 7.45 1.80 10.74
N VAL A 28 6.37 1.34 10.12
CA VAL A 28 6.26 1.28 8.67
C VAL A 28 5.90 2.68 8.19
N GLU A 29 6.79 3.26 7.40
CA GLU A 29 6.70 4.61 6.83
C GLU A 29 6.27 4.57 5.36
N ARG A 30 6.40 3.41 4.69
CA ARG A 30 5.96 3.23 3.30
C ARG A 30 5.43 1.83 3.03
N ILE A 31 4.30 1.77 2.33
CA ILE A 31 3.74 0.55 1.74
C ILE A 31 3.69 0.74 0.23
N VAL A 32 4.53 0.00 -0.50
CA VAL A 32 4.53 0.00 -1.97
C VAL A 32 3.74 -1.21 -2.45
N THR A 33 2.69 -0.96 -3.23
CA THR A 33 1.91 -2.01 -3.88
C THR A 33 2.22 -2.09 -5.36
N THR A 34 2.34 -3.31 -5.89
CA THR A 34 2.58 -3.58 -7.31
C THR A 34 1.95 -4.91 -7.75
N GLY A 35 1.85 -5.15 -9.06
CA GLY A 35 1.45 -6.43 -9.66
C GLY A 35 -0.05 -6.66 -9.73
N GLU A 36 -0.86 -5.85 -9.04
CA GLU A 36 -2.33 -5.90 -9.12
C GLU A 36 -2.91 -4.49 -9.02
N PRO A 37 -4.13 -4.25 -9.54
CA PRO A 37 -4.81 -2.98 -9.34
C PRO A 37 -5.13 -2.73 -7.87
N ILE A 38 -4.65 -1.61 -7.33
CA ILE A 38 -5.04 -1.20 -5.97
C ILE A 38 -6.43 -0.53 -5.99
N GLN A 39 -7.31 -1.04 -5.15
CA GLN A 39 -8.66 -0.56 -4.93
C GLN A 39 -8.68 0.31 -3.66
N ALA A 40 -9.65 1.22 -3.56
CA ALA A 40 -9.84 2.07 -2.38
C ALA A 40 -9.87 1.29 -1.06
N ARG A 41 -10.42 0.06 -1.06
CA ARG A 41 -10.42 -0.82 0.12
C ARG A 41 -9.02 -1.15 0.60
N HIS A 42 -8.05 -1.40 -0.29
CA HIS A 42 -6.68 -1.74 0.08
C HIS A 42 -5.99 -0.51 0.70
N GLY A 43 -6.26 0.68 0.16
CA GLY A 43 -5.79 1.94 0.74
C GLY A 43 -6.32 2.16 2.17
N ARG A 44 -7.58 1.81 2.43
CA ARG A 44 -8.15 1.86 3.78
C ARG A 44 -7.47 0.88 4.74
N LEU A 45 -7.34 -0.39 4.34
CA LEU A 45 -6.72 -1.42 5.19
C LEU A 45 -5.24 -1.11 5.46
N ALA A 46 -4.51 -0.60 4.48
CA ALA A 46 -3.14 -0.15 4.65
C ALA A 46 -3.02 0.99 5.68
N ARG A 47 -3.99 1.91 5.73
CA ARG A 47 -4.03 2.98 6.74
C ARG A 47 -4.39 2.49 8.13
N GLU A 48 -5.30 1.53 8.23
CA GLU A 48 -5.63 0.88 9.50
C GLU A 48 -4.39 0.14 10.05
N LEU A 49 -3.62 -0.52 9.17
CA LEU A 49 -2.41 -1.25 9.53
C LEU A 49 -1.23 -0.32 9.86
N ALA A 50 -0.96 0.69 9.02
CA ALA A 50 0.18 1.60 9.16
C ALA A 50 -0.27 3.07 8.97
N PRO A 51 -0.84 3.70 10.01
CA PRO A 51 -1.47 5.02 9.89
C PRO A 51 -0.55 6.15 9.42
N GLY A 52 0.75 6.03 9.69
CA GLY A 52 1.77 7.01 9.30
C GLY A 52 2.41 6.73 7.93
N ALA A 53 2.05 5.64 7.25
CA ALA A 53 2.71 5.25 6.02
C ALA A 53 2.20 6.01 4.79
N VAL A 54 3.12 6.36 3.89
CA VAL A 54 2.77 6.69 2.50
C VAL A 54 2.44 5.39 1.76
N ILE A 55 1.31 5.37 1.07
CA ILE A 55 0.92 4.24 0.22
C ILE A 55 1.30 4.59 -1.22
N THR A 56 2.18 3.82 -1.82
CA THR A 56 2.63 4.02 -3.20
C THR A 56 1.99 2.95 -4.08
N ASN A 57 1.14 3.36 -5.03
CA ASN A 57 0.72 2.50 -6.13
C ASN A 57 1.80 2.54 -7.21
N TRP A 58 2.56 1.46 -7.38
CA TRP A 58 3.63 1.38 -8.36
C TRP A 58 3.23 0.42 -9.49
N VAL A 59 3.45 0.86 -10.73
CA VAL A 59 3.28 0.05 -11.93
C VAL A 59 4.62 -0.14 -12.60
N GLY A 60 4.85 -1.39 -12.97
CA GLY A 60 6.04 -1.82 -13.68
C GLY A 60 5.85 -3.19 -14.29
N SER A 61 6.84 -3.61 -15.07
CA SER A 61 6.92 -4.96 -15.63
C SER A 61 8.36 -5.46 -15.55
N THR A 62 8.57 -6.75 -15.75
CA THR A 62 9.91 -7.33 -15.86
C THR A 62 10.70 -6.75 -17.03
N GLU A 63 10.03 -6.39 -18.11
CA GLU A 63 10.60 -5.86 -19.37
C GLU A 63 10.92 -4.37 -19.30
N THR A 64 10.13 -3.58 -18.56
CA THR A 64 10.24 -2.11 -18.52
C THR A 64 10.66 -1.57 -17.14
N LEU A 65 10.86 -2.44 -16.15
CA LEU A 65 11.14 -2.08 -14.76
C LEU A 65 10.02 -1.18 -14.20
N ALA A 66 10.32 0.08 -13.89
CA ALA A 66 9.36 1.05 -13.33
C ALA A 66 8.74 1.90 -14.45
N ILE A 67 7.41 1.91 -14.52
CA ILE A 67 6.65 2.69 -15.51
C ILE A 67 6.09 3.97 -14.86
N ALA A 68 5.37 3.83 -13.75
CA ALA A 68 4.71 4.94 -13.08
C ALA A 68 4.49 4.65 -11.60
N SER A 69 4.30 5.71 -10.81
CA SER A 69 3.92 5.58 -9.41
C SER A 69 3.05 6.72 -8.94
N HIS A 70 2.07 6.39 -8.10
CA HIS A 70 1.21 7.36 -7.45
C HIS A 70 1.31 7.22 -5.92
N ASP A 71 1.75 8.29 -5.26
CA ASP A 71 1.85 8.35 -3.80
C ASP A 71 0.56 8.92 -3.19
N MET A 72 0.06 8.22 -2.16
CA MET A 72 -1.04 8.66 -1.31
C MET A 72 -0.49 8.91 0.11
N PRO A 73 -0.28 10.17 0.50
CA PRO A 73 0.17 10.51 1.84
C PRO A 73 -0.81 10.06 2.94
N PRO A 74 -0.34 9.97 4.20
CA PRO A 74 -1.21 9.80 5.36
C PRO A 74 -2.33 10.84 5.37
N GLY A 75 -3.57 10.41 5.60
CA GLY A 75 -4.73 11.29 5.67
C GLY A 75 -5.25 11.87 4.34
N ALA A 76 -4.53 11.71 3.22
CA ALA A 76 -5.03 12.19 1.91
C ALA A 76 -6.37 11.51 1.54
N PRO A 77 -7.26 12.12 0.75
CA PRO A 77 -8.45 11.42 0.27
C PRO A 77 -8.09 10.16 -0.51
N LEU A 78 -8.81 9.06 -0.29
CA LEU A 78 -8.68 7.87 -1.14
C LEU A 78 -9.56 8.04 -2.39
N PRO A 79 -9.07 7.68 -3.59
CA PRO A 79 -9.87 7.67 -4.81
C PRO A 79 -11.12 6.80 -4.67
N ARG A 80 -12.19 7.15 -5.39
CA ARG A 80 -13.36 6.28 -5.51
C ARG A 80 -13.04 5.19 -6.54
N GLY A 81 -12.89 3.93 -6.10
CA GLY A 81 -12.61 2.79 -6.97
C GLY A 81 -11.13 2.46 -7.08
N VAL A 82 -10.62 2.29 -8.31
CA VAL A 82 -9.20 2.00 -8.59
C VAL A 82 -8.37 3.26 -8.34
N VAL A 83 -7.20 3.12 -7.72
CA VAL A 83 -6.28 4.24 -7.52
C VAL A 83 -5.51 4.51 -8.82
N PRO A 84 -5.28 5.79 -9.19
CA PRO A 84 -4.45 6.16 -10.33
C PRO A 84 -3.01 5.63 -10.25
N VAL A 85 -2.35 5.63 -11.40
CA VAL A 85 -0.90 5.38 -11.57
C VAL A 85 -0.28 6.54 -12.31
#